data_AF-A0A0N0NPE8-F1
#
_entry.id   AF-A0A0N0NPE8-F1
#
_cell.length_a   1.000
_cell.length_b   1.000
_cell.length_c   1.000
_cell.angle_alpha   90.00
_cell.angle_beta   90.00
_cell.angle_gamma   90.00
#
_symmetry.space_group_name_H-M   'P 1'
#
loop_
_entity.id
_entity.type
_entity.pdbx_description
1 polymer ?
#
loop_
_entity_poly.entity_id
_entity_poly.type
_entity_poly.pdbx_seq_one_letter_code
_entity_poly.pdbx_strand_id
1 'polypeptide(L)'
;MHVVVMDHQRRQKQPVLHLIRHGQGYHNIPPGNYTLPDPYLTPFGVEQCRQLRQREFPEPLHDSPGLPGIHEFPRRKISLIATSPMTRAIQSAFEIFRPILTDNHTDGRETGDQTNIPPPFIALPDAQESSTDACDIGQDPAVLARTCATNGWPIDLSLVHDGWNDKSTPGSRYSPASKAIFRRARDTRVFLRDAARRLVAEGLTDVQIVLVAHGGFMHYLTGDWEDAGKYRRRDG
;
A
#
# COMPACT_ATOMS: atom_id res chain seq x y z
N MET A 1 -54.21 -3.48 0.60
CA MET A 1 -53.07 -2.66 1.09
C MET A 1 -51.83 -3.53 0.96
N HIS A 2 -51.08 -3.41 -0.14
CA HIS A 2 -49.88 -4.23 -0.39
C HIS A 2 -48.66 -3.46 0.09
N VAL A 3 -48.00 -3.96 1.13
CA VAL A 3 -46.65 -3.53 1.50
C VAL A 3 -45.70 -4.36 0.66
N VAL A 4 -45.11 -3.75 -0.37
CA VAL A 4 -43.95 -4.32 -1.05
C VAL A 4 -42.73 -3.86 -0.28
N VAL A 5 -42.16 -4.74 0.53
CA VAL A 5 -40.81 -4.53 1.08
C VAL A 5 -39.84 -4.83 -0.06
N MET A 6 -39.43 -3.79 -0.79
CA MET A 6 -38.27 -3.86 -1.67
C MET A 6 -37.03 -3.92 -0.77
N ASP A 7 -36.68 -5.11 -0.31
CA ASP A 7 -35.37 -5.36 0.29
C ASP A 7 -34.34 -5.40 -0.85
N HIS A 8 -33.90 -4.22 -1.29
CA HIS A 8 -32.68 -4.10 -2.06
C HIS A 8 -31.49 -4.36 -1.11
N GLN A 9 -31.31 -5.61 -0.70
CA GLN A 9 -30.01 -6.09 -0.19
C GLN A 9 -29.00 -5.81 -1.31
N ARG A 10 -28.29 -4.69 -1.23
CA ARG A 10 -27.13 -4.44 -2.10
C ARG A 10 -26.21 -5.63 -1.90
N ARG A 11 -26.00 -6.45 -2.94
CA ARG A 11 -25.12 -7.62 -2.86
C ARG A 11 -23.75 -7.13 -2.38
N GLN A 12 -23.34 -7.59 -1.21
CA GLN A 12 -22.04 -7.30 -0.65
C GLN A 12 -20.96 -7.87 -1.58
N LYS A 13 -20.08 -7.01 -2.11
CA LYS A 13 -18.95 -7.47 -2.92
C LYS A 13 -17.91 -8.11 -2.00
N GLN A 14 -17.20 -9.10 -2.52
CA GLN A 14 -16.04 -9.65 -1.83
C GLN A 14 -14.95 -8.56 -1.71
N PRO A 15 -14.28 -8.42 -0.54
CA PRO A 15 -13.17 -7.51 -0.41
C PRO A 15 -12.05 -7.84 -1.41
N VAL A 16 -11.46 -6.80 -1.99
CA VAL A 16 -10.34 -6.92 -2.94
C VAL A 16 -9.07 -6.41 -2.30
N LEU A 17 -7.98 -7.17 -2.46
CA LEU A 17 -6.63 -6.79 -2.03
C LEU A 17 -5.75 -6.52 -3.26
N HIS A 18 -5.27 -5.29 -3.38
CA HIS A 18 -4.31 -4.86 -4.39
C HIS A 18 -2.90 -4.97 -3.83
N LEU A 19 -2.07 -5.84 -4.40
CA LEU A 19 -0.66 -5.96 -4.04
C LEU A 19 0.19 -5.18 -5.06
N ILE A 20 0.93 -4.18 -4.59
CA ILE A 20 1.75 -3.32 -5.45
C ILE A 20 3.21 -3.35 -5.00
N ARG A 21 4.12 -3.76 -5.88
CA ARG A 21 5.55 -3.57 -5.64
C ARG A 21 5.90 -2.09 -5.82
N HIS A 22 6.77 -1.56 -4.96
CA HIS A 22 7.27 -0.19 -5.09
C HIS A 22 7.87 0.08 -6.49
N GLY A 23 7.81 1.34 -6.95
CA GLY A 23 8.45 1.79 -8.18
C GLY A 23 9.98 1.76 -8.09
N GLN A 24 10.69 2.03 -9.19
CA GLN A 24 12.16 2.03 -9.18
C GLN A 24 12.75 2.96 -8.12
N GLY A 25 13.48 2.40 -7.15
CA GLY A 25 14.30 3.14 -6.20
C GLY A 25 15.73 3.35 -6.68
N TYR A 26 16.47 4.27 -6.06
CA TYR A 26 17.89 4.50 -6.42
C TYR A 26 18.76 3.24 -6.27
N HIS A 27 18.43 2.34 -5.34
CA HIS A 27 19.11 1.03 -5.23
C HIS A 27 18.86 0.08 -6.41
N ASN A 28 17.82 0.29 -7.23
CA ASN A 28 17.51 -0.57 -8.38
C ASN A 28 18.21 -0.13 -9.67
N ILE A 29 18.88 1.03 -9.69
CA ILE A 29 19.59 1.50 -10.88
C ILE A 29 20.78 0.57 -11.14
N PRO A 30 20.92 -0.04 -12.33
CA PRO A 30 22.04 -0.92 -12.65
C PRO A 30 23.39 -0.27 -12.34
N PRO A 31 24.35 -0.99 -11.73
CA PRO A 31 24.34 -2.43 -11.42
C PRO A 31 23.56 -2.85 -10.15
N GLY A 32 22.90 -1.91 -9.48
CA GLY A 32 22.28 -2.08 -8.17
C GLY A 32 23.15 -1.44 -7.09
N ASN A 33 22.52 -0.69 -6.17
CA ASN A 33 23.20 -0.04 -5.05
C ASN A 33 22.59 -0.48 -3.71
N TYR A 34 22.96 -1.67 -3.27
CA TYR A 34 22.44 -2.31 -2.06
C TYR A 34 23.00 -1.69 -0.76
N THR A 35 24.03 -0.84 -0.86
CA THR A 35 24.62 -0.14 0.30
C THR A 35 23.98 1.23 0.57
N LEU A 36 23.15 1.74 -0.34
CA LEU A 36 22.41 2.99 -0.16
C LEU A 36 21.28 2.79 0.86
N PRO A 37 21.33 3.42 2.04
CA PRO A 37 20.32 3.21 3.07
C PRO A 37 18.96 3.76 2.67
N ASP A 38 17.90 3.01 2.97
CA ASP A 38 16.48 3.34 2.75
C ASP A 38 16.20 4.36 1.61
N PRO A 39 16.49 4.00 0.35
CA PRO A 39 16.48 4.93 -0.76
C PRO A 39 15.09 5.42 -1.13
N TYR A 40 15.02 6.66 -1.62
CA TYR A 40 13.86 7.20 -2.33
C TYR A 40 13.67 6.54 -3.71
N LEU A 41 12.51 6.80 -4.31
CA LEU A 41 12.26 6.56 -5.73
C LEU A 41 13.14 7.45 -6.61
N THR A 42 13.48 6.94 -7.79
CA THR A 42 14.03 7.76 -8.88
C THR A 42 12.90 8.56 -9.53
N PRO A 43 13.21 9.60 -10.34
CA PRO A 43 12.21 10.27 -11.17
C PRO A 43 11.41 9.29 -12.05
N PHE A 44 12.08 8.25 -12.57
CA PHE A 44 11.43 7.20 -13.33
C PHE A 44 10.50 6.34 -12.45
N GLY A 45 10.91 6.00 -11.22
CA GLY A 45 10.05 5.29 -10.27
C GLY A 45 8.79 6.07 -9.90
N VAL A 46 8.88 7.40 -9.78
CA VAL A 46 7.71 8.27 -9.59
C VAL A 46 6.80 8.23 -10.82
N GLU A 47 7.35 8.27 -12.02
CA GLU A 47 6.57 8.16 -13.26
C GLU A 47 5.86 6.80 -13.38
N GLN A 48 6.53 5.70 -13.02
CA GLN A 48 5.88 4.38 -12.94
C GLN A 48 4.66 4.38 -12.00
N CYS A 49 4.75 5.07 -10.87
CA CYS A 49 3.63 5.20 -9.93
C CYS A 49 2.45 5.97 -10.55
N ARG A 50 2.73 7.05 -11.30
CA ARG A 50 1.70 7.83 -12.00
C ARG A 50 1.01 7.03 -13.10
N GLN A 51 1.77 6.29 -13.90
CA GLN A 51 1.24 5.43 -14.94
C GLN A 51 0.37 4.30 -14.37
N LEU A 52 0.81 3.69 -13.27
CA LEU A 52 0.02 2.67 -12.57
C LEU A 52 -1.30 3.25 -12.06
N ARG A 53 -1.29 4.44 -11.44
CA ARG A 53 -2.52 5.15 -11.04
C ARG A 53 -3.47 5.32 -12.22
N GLN A 54 -2.99 5.90 -13.32
CA GLN A 54 -3.83 6.14 -14.51
C GLN A 54 -4.45 4.86 -15.07
N ARG A 55 -3.73 3.74 -15.04
CA ARG A 55 -4.18 2.48 -15.64
C ARG A 55 -5.13 1.69 -14.73
N GLU A 56 -4.83 1.60 -13.44
CA GLU A 56 -5.50 0.67 -12.51
C GLU A 56 -6.45 1.37 -11.53
N PHE A 57 -6.22 2.67 -11.27
CA PHE A 57 -6.96 3.50 -10.33
C PHE A 57 -7.34 4.84 -10.98
N PRO A 58 -7.99 4.84 -12.17
CA PRO A 58 -8.37 6.08 -12.83
C PRO A 58 -9.37 6.86 -11.97
N GLU A 59 -9.14 8.16 -11.84
CA GLU A 59 -10.12 9.08 -11.27
C GLU A 59 -11.39 9.07 -12.16
N PRO A 60 -12.59 9.26 -11.58
CA PRO A 60 -13.78 9.46 -12.38
C PRO A 60 -13.56 10.66 -13.31
N LEU A 61 -13.76 10.47 -14.62
CA LEU A 61 -13.96 11.60 -15.50
C LEU A 61 -15.15 12.38 -14.94
N HIS A 62 -14.94 13.63 -14.52
CA HIS A 62 -16.07 14.54 -14.32
C HIS A 62 -16.91 14.50 -15.59
N ASP A 63 -18.22 14.30 -15.43
CA ASP A 63 -19.19 14.34 -16.52
C ASP A 63 -18.84 15.53 -17.42
N SER A 64 -18.27 15.24 -18.60
CA SER A 64 -18.14 16.26 -19.62
C SER A 64 -19.57 16.63 -20.00
N PRO A 65 -20.01 17.88 -19.80
CA PRO A 65 -21.36 18.29 -20.11
C PRO A 65 -21.52 18.25 -21.64
N GLY A 66 -21.94 17.12 -22.19
CA GLY A 66 -22.14 17.00 -23.64
C GLY A 66 -22.16 15.59 -24.26
N LEU A 67 -21.74 14.53 -23.57
CA LEU A 67 -21.83 13.17 -24.13
C LEU A 67 -22.64 12.22 -23.24
N PRO A 68 -23.96 12.05 -23.52
CA PRO A 68 -24.73 10.97 -22.92
C PRO A 68 -24.28 9.64 -23.52
N GLY A 69 -23.66 8.77 -22.73
CA GLY A 69 -23.45 7.37 -23.13
C GLY A 69 -22.11 6.73 -22.80
N ILE A 70 -21.17 7.41 -22.13
CA ILE A 70 -19.95 6.74 -21.66
C ILE A 70 -20.23 6.14 -20.28
N HIS A 71 -20.18 4.82 -20.21
CA HIS A 71 -20.44 4.00 -19.03
C HIS A 71 -19.92 4.62 -17.72
N GLU A 72 -20.78 4.62 -16.71
CA GLU A 72 -20.46 4.86 -15.31
C GLU A 72 -19.35 3.88 -14.89
N PHE A 73 -18.08 4.28 -15.06
CA PHE A 73 -16.96 3.50 -14.57
C PHE A 73 -17.06 3.49 -13.04
N PRO A 74 -17.10 2.30 -12.40
CA PRO A 74 -17.28 2.24 -10.96
C PRO A 74 -16.14 2.98 -10.28
N ARG A 75 -16.49 4.02 -9.49
CA ARG A 75 -15.56 4.72 -8.60
C ARG A 75 -14.84 3.65 -7.76
N ARG A 76 -13.56 3.38 -8.02
CA ARG A 76 -12.78 2.48 -7.14
C ARG A 76 -12.45 3.26 -5.87
N LYS A 77 -13.33 3.17 -4.87
CA LYS A 77 -13.08 3.76 -3.56
C LYS A 77 -12.08 2.88 -2.80
N ILE A 78 -10.83 3.32 -2.72
CA ILE A 78 -9.86 2.69 -1.82
C ILE A 78 -10.33 2.90 -0.38
N SER A 79 -10.38 1.81 0.39
CA SER A 79 -10.87 1.79 1.77
C SER A 79 -9.75 1.82 2.80
N LEU A 80 -8.55 1.34 2.43
CA LEU A 80 -7.35 1.33 3.25
C LEU A 80 -6.11 1.26 2.35
N ILE A 81 -5.12 2.09 2.63
CA ILE A 81 -3.79 2.01 2.02
C ILE A 81 -2.81 1.57 3.10
N ALA A 82 -2.29 0.35 2.99
CA ALA A 82 -1.19 -0.13 3.80
C ALA A 82 0.10 -0.10 2.98
N THR A 83 1.22 0.18 3.64
CA THR A 83 2.54 0.15 2.99
C THR A 83 3.61 -0.36 3.94
N SER A 84 4.69 -0.91 3.40
CA SER A 84 5.92 -1.07 4.15
C SER A 84 6.43 0.30 4.65
N PRO A 85 7.04 0.40 5.85
CA PRO A 85 7.57 1.68 6.33
C PRO A 85 8.86 2.13 5.63
N MET A 86 9.37 1.38 4.64
CA MET A 86 10.53 1.81 3.83
C MET A 86 10.16 3.03 2.97
N THR A 87 11.06 4.00 2.87
CA THR A 87 10.85 5.30 2.19
C THR A 87 10.31 5.13 0.77
N ARG A 88 10.93 4.29 -0.06
CA ARG A 88 10.45 4.00 -1.44
C ARG A 88 9.03 3.44 -1.52
N ALA A 89 8.61 2.65 -0.53
CA ALA A 89 7.28 2.03 -0.52
C ALA A 89 6.22 3.05 -0.08
N ILE A 90 6.51 3.87 0.94
CA ILE A 90 5.66 5.00 1.34
C ILE A 90 5.51 5.98 0.18
N GLN A 91 6.62 6.39 -0.45
CA GLN A 91 6.59 7.30 -1.58
C GLN A 91 5.80 6.72 -2.76
N SER A 92 5.95 5.43 -3.06
CA SER A 92 5.16 4.77 -4.12
C SER A 92 3.67 4.83 -3.82
N ALA A 93 3.26 4.44 -2.61
CA ALA A 93 1.87 4.50 -2.18
C ALA A 93 1.32 5.94 -2.27
N PHE A 94 2.08 6.91 -1.77
CA PHE A 94 1.68 8.31 -1.82
C PHE A 94 1.54 8.83 -3.26
N GLU A 95 2.47 8.53 -4.17
CA GLU A 95 2.35 9.01 -5.57
C GLU A 95 1.20 8.34 -6.32
N ILE A 96 0.94 7.05 -6.07
CA ILE A 96 -0.19 6.32 -6.68
C ILE A 96 -1.53 6.87 -6.18
N PHE A 97 -1.64 7.20 -4.90
CA PHE A 97 -2.92 7.59 -4.29
C PHE A 97 -2.95 9.07 -3.87
N ARG A 98 -2.05 9.89 -4.41
CA ARG A 98 -1.92 11.31 -4.08
C ARG A 98 -3.26 12.04 -4.08
N PRO A 99 -4.12 11.97 -5.13
CA PRO A 99 -5.37 12.73 -5.17
C PRO A 99 -6.24 12.45 -3.94
N ILE A 100 -6.54 11.18 -3.66
CA ILE A 100 -7.39 10.80 -2.52
C ILE A 100 -6.73 10.96 -1.13
N LEU A 101 -5.42 11.21 -1.08
CA LEU A 101 -4.67 11.48 0.16
C LEU A 101 -4.44 12.97 0.44
N THR A 102 -4.50 13.81 -0.60
CA THR A 102 -4.23 15.27 -0.47
C THR A 102 -5.44 16.13 -0.75
N ASP A 103 -6.46 15.62 -1.45
CA ASP A 103 -7.65 16.38 -1.78
C ASP A 103 -8.54 16.54 -0.54
N ASN A 104 -8.33 17.66 0.14
CA ASN A 104 -9.38 18.31 0.90
C ASN A 104 -10.32 18.97 -0.13
N HIS A 105 -11.24 18.24 -0.76
CA HIS A 105 -12.26 18.88 -1.60
C HIS A 105 -13.21 19.71 -0.72
N THR A 106 -12.78 20.89 -0.28
CA THR A 106 -13.64 22.00 0.08
C THR A 106 -14.15 22.67 -1.19
N ASP A 107 -14.75 21.92 -2.11
CA ASP A 107 -15.45 22.51 -3.26
C ASP A 107 -16.84 22.98 -2.81
N GLY A 108 -16.89 23.88 -1.83
CA GLY A 108 -18.01 24.80 -1.51
C GLY A 108 -19.44 24.24 -1.48
N ARG A 109 -19.64 22.92 -1.50
CA ARG A 109 -20.92 22.25 -1.52
C ARG A 109 -21.10 21.63 -0.16
N GLU A 110 -21.96 22.27 0.62
CA GLU A 110 -22.64 21.67 1.76
C GLU A 110 -23.50 20.50 1.27
N THR A 111 -22.87 19.41 0.85
CA THR A 111 -23.52 18.12 0.76
C THR A 111 -22.92 17.31 1.89
N GLY A 112 -23.76 16.89 2.84
CA GLY A 112 -23.39 16.02 3.96
C GLY A 112 -22.97 14.61 3.54
N ASP A 113 -22.17 14.52 2.47
CA ASP A 113 -21.65 13.28 1.90
C ASP A 113 -20.36 12.91 2.62
N GLN A 114 -20.36 11.76 3.29
CA GLN A 114 -19.23 11.21 4.05
C GLN A 114 -18.07 10.72 3.14
N THR A 115 -18.05 11.16 1.88
CA THR A 115 -17.09 10.75 0.84
C THR A 115 -15.78 11.53 0.85
N ASN A 116 -15.67 12.57 1.68
CA ASN A 116 -14.55 13.51 1.71
C ASN A 116 -13.47 13.23 2.76
N ILE A 117 -13.51 12.07 3.42
CA ILE A 117 -12.47 11.66 4.36
C ILE A 117 -11.46 10.78 3.61
N PRO A 118 -10.16 11.16 3.57
CA PRO A 118 -9.12 10.32 2.99
C PRO A 118 -9.14 8.91 3.59
N PRO A 119 -8.89 7.85 2.80
CA PRO A 119 -8.75 6.52 3.37
C PRO A 119 -7.57 6.50 4.36
N PRO A 120 -7.64 5.68 5.42
CA PRO A 120 -6.49 5.48 6.29
C PRO A 120 -5.26 5.06 5.48
N PHE A 121 -4.13 5.70 5.75
CA PHE A 121 -2.84 5.40 5.15
C PHE A 121 -1.88 4.98 6.24
N ILE A 122 -1.50 3.70 6.30
CA ILE A 122 -0.82 3.10 7.45
C ILE A 122 0.50 2.42 7.06
N ALA A 123 1.50 2.50 7.94
CA ALA A 123 2.75 1.75 7.80
C ALA A 123 2.68 0.40 8.54
N LEU A 124 3.01 -0.69 7.85
CA LEU A 124 3.03 -2.06 8.39
C LEU A 124 4.46 -2.63 8.41
N PRO A 125 5.17 -2.62 9.55
CA PRO A 125 6.55 -3.11 9.65
C PRO A 125 6.78 -4.53 9.13
N ASP A 126 5.81 -5.42 9.29
CA ASP A 126 5.91 -6.79 8.80
C ASP A 126 6.05 -6.90 7.27
N ALA A 127 5.58 -5.88 6.54
CA ALA A 127 5.64 -5.81 5.09
C ALA A 127 6.97 -5.28 4.51
N GLN A 128 7.98 -5.05 5.34
CA GLN A 128 9.31 -4.64 4.88
C GLN A 128 10.05 -5.72 4.07
N GLU A 129 11.08 -5.33 3.32
CA GLU A 129 11.90 -6.28 2.55
C GLU A 129 12.66 -7.25 3.47
N SER A 130 13.17 -8.33 2.88
CA SER A 130 13.65 -9.53 3.55
C SER A 130 15.16 -9.53 3.84
N SER A 131 15.97 -8.76 3.11
CA SER A 131 17.43 -8.83 3.24
C SER A 131 17.98 -7.95 4.39
N THR A 132 19.26 -8.14 4.70
CA THR A 132 20.04 -7.28 5.61
C THR A 132 20.87 -6.22 4.87
N ASP A 133 20.67 -6.07 3.55
CA ASP A 133 21.35 -5.04 2.79
C ASP A 133 20.91 -3.66 3.29
N ALA A 134 21.79 -2.66 3.25
CA ALA A 134 21.49 -1.34 3.82
C ALA A 134 20.26 -0.70 3.18
N CYS A 135 20.00 -0.96 1.90
CA CYS A 135 18.78 -0.50 1.22
C CYS A 135 17.50 -1.12 1.78
N ASP A 136 17.57 -2.25 2.47
CA ASP A 136 16.44 -2.96 3.06
C ASP A 136 16.33 -2.77 4.57
N ILE A 137 17.23 -2.00 5.19
CA ILE A 137 17.12 -1.58 6.58
C ILE A 137 16.41 -0.23 6.65
N GLY A 138 15.28 -0.20 7.36
CA GLY A 138 14.48 1.01 7.53
C GLY A 138 15.10 2.04 8.49
N GLN A 139 14.59 3.26 8.42
CA GLN A 139 14.96 4.35 9.32
C GLN A 139 14.44 4.13 10.73
N ASP A 140 15.15 4.66 11.73
CA ASP A 140 14.62 4.72 13.10
C ASP A 140 13.28 5.47 13.14
N PRO A 141 12.33 5.12 14.04
CA PRO A 141 10.99 5.69 14.04
C PRO A 141 10.96 7.23 14.04
N ALA A 142 11.82 7.86 14.85
CA ALA A 142 11.90 9.32 14.93
C ALA A 142 12.45 9.96 13.63
N VAL A 143 13.34 9.28 12.92
CA VAL A 143 13.86 9.73 11.62
C VAL A 143 12.78 9.57 10.55
N LEU A 144 12.12 8.41 10.50
CA LEU A 144 11.04 8.14 9.56
C LEU A 144 9.88 9.13 9.72
N ALA A 145 9.48 9.44 10.95
CA ALA A 145 8.45 10.43 11.24
C ALA A 145 8.82 11.82 10.70
N ARG A 146 10.07 12.25 10.89
CA ARG A 146 10.57 13.52 10.31
C ARG A 146 10.57 13.47 8.79
N THR A 147 11.05 12.38 8.19
CA THR A 147 11.02 12.17 6.74
C THR A 147 9.60 12.32 6.19
N CYS A 148 8.61 11.65 6.81
CA CYS A 148 7.22 11.73 6.37
C CYS A 148 6.65 13.15 6.53
N ALA A 149 6.93 13.82 7.65
CA ALA A 149 6.49 15.20 7.88
C ALA A 149 7.09 16.18 6.86
N THR A 150 8.40 16.09 6.58
CA THR A 150 9.08 16.93 5.60
C THR A 150 8.54 16.75 4.19
N ASN A 151 8.13 15.52 3.83
CA ASN A 151 7.55 15.23 2.52
C ASN A 151 6.02 15.41 2.44
N GLY A 152 5.36 15.75 3.56
CA GLY A 152 3.91 15.90 3.62
C GLY A 152 3.14 14.60 3.39
N TRP A 153 3.68 13.46 3.81
CA TRP A 153 3.01 12.16 3.71
C TRP A 153 2.10 11.95 4.92
N PRO A 154 0.76 11.90 4.75
CA PRO A 154 -0.20 11.78 5.85
C PRO A 154 -0.34 10.32 6.32
N ILE A 155 0.80 9.68 6.63
CA ILE A 155 0.87 8.27 7.00
C ILE A 155 0.81 8.10 8.53
N ASP A 156 -0.01 7.14 8.97
CA ASP A 156 -0.04 6.65 10.33
C ASP A 156 1.14 5.69 10.56
N LEU A 157 2.04 6.09 11.46
CA LEU A 157 3.22 5.34 11.89
C LEU A 157 3.03 4.65 13.24
N SER A 158 1.80 4.56 13.78
CA SER A 158 1.52 4.01 15.12
C SER A 158 2.00 2.57 15.33
N LEU A 159 2.15 1.79 14.26
CA LEU A 159 2.68 0.43 14.30
C LEU A 159 4.20 0.36 14.17
N VAL A 160 4.87 1.46 13.82
CA VAL A 160 6.32 1.56 13.66
C VAL A 160 6.96 1.80 15.04
N HIS A 161 7.26 0.72 15.74
CA HIS A 161 7.85 0.73 17.07
C HIS A 161 9.38 0.72 17.04
N ASP A 162 10.03 1.03 18.17
CA ASP A 162 11.49 0.90 18.29
C ASP A 162 11.94 -0.54 17.99
N GLY A 163 13.01 -0.69 17.20
CA GLY A 163 13.51 -1.98 16.75
C GLY A 163 12.75 -2.61 15.58
N TRP A 164 11.79 -1.91 14.95
CA TRP A 164 11.11 -2.41 13.75
C TRP A 164 12.06 -2.70 12.57
N ASN A 165 13.21 -2.01 12.55
CA ASN A 165 14.26 -2.09 11.53
C ASN A 165 15.44 -2.99 11.93
N ASP A 166 15.42 -3.62 13.11
CA ASP A 166 16.48 -4.53 13.54
C ASP A 166 16.30 -5.91 12.88
N LYS A 167 17.23 -6.28 11.99
CA LYS A 167 17.24 -7.60 11.34
C LYS A 167 18.41 -8.50 11.76
N SER A 168 19.34 -7.97 12.56
CA SER A 168 20.63 -8.61 12.84
C SER A 168 20.67 -9.23 14.24
N THR A 169 19.91 -8.71 15.21
CA THR A 169 19.89 -9.29 16.56
C THR A 169 19.32 -10.71 16.54
N PRO A 170 19.99 -11.69 17.20
CA PRO A 170 19.47 -13.03 17.35
C PRO A 170 18.05 -13.05 17.93
N GLY A 171 17.13 -13.71 17.22
CA GLY A 171 15.72 -13.78 17.63
C GLY A 171 14.86 -12.60 17.19
N SER A 172 15.41 -11.62 16.47
CA SER A 172 14.62 -10.53 15.90
C SER A 172 13.44 -11.05 15.06
N ARG A 173 12.28 -10.40 15.24
CA ARG A 173 11.08 -10.60 14.40
C ARG A 173 11.38 -10.34 12.92
N TYR A 174 12.28 -9.41 12.63
CA TYR A 174 12.57 -8.93 11.27
C TYR A 174 13.80 -9.59 10.65
N SER A 175 14.33 -10.64 11.28
CA SER A 175 15.41 -11.47 10.75
C SER A 175 15.19 -11.86 9.27
N PRO A 176 16.26 -11.92 8.45
CA PRO A 176 16.19 -12.37 7.06
C PRO A 176 15.94 -13.87 6.90
N ALA A 177 15.88 -14.63 8.01
CA ALA A 177 15.59 -16.05 7.97
C ALA A 177 14.17 -16.30 7.43
N SER A 178 14.02 -17.23 6.49
CA SER A 178 12.72 -17.54 5.86
C SER A 178 11.61 -17.80 6.88
N LYS A 179 11.91 -18.46 8.01
CA LYS A 179 10.93 -18.70 9.09
C LYS A 179 10.38 -17.41 9.69
N ALA A 180 11.21 -16.39 9.87
CA ALA A 180 10.77 -15.08 10.36
C ALA A 180 9.91 -14.39 9.30
N ILE A 181 10.34 -14.39 8.03
CA ILE A 181 9.61 -13.75 6.94
C ILE A 181 8.24 -14.43 6.72
N PHE A 182 8.15 -15.76 6.80
CA PHE A 182 6.88 -16.49 6.74
C PHE A 182 5.90 -16.09 7.86
N ARG A 183 6.42 -15.89 9.08
CA ARG A 183 5.61 -15.42 10.21
C ARG A 183 5.09 -14.01 9.95
N ARG A 184 5.96 -13.09 9.53
CA ARG A 184 5.55 -11.73 9.17
C ARG A 184 4.53 -11.72 8.03
N ALA A 185 4.75 -12.51 6.97
CA ALA A 185 3.82 -12.63 5.86
C ALA A 185 2.45 -13.18 6.29
N ARG A 186 2.42 -14.17 7.19
CA ARG A 186 1.18 -14.65 7.81
C ARG A 186 0.48 -13.54 8.59
N ASP A 187 1.22 -12.83 9.43
CA ASP A 187 0.65 -11.79 10.30
C ASP A 187 0.15 -10.58 9.49
N THR A 188 0.85 -10.21 8.40
CA THR A 188 0.36 -9.23 7.41
C THR A 188 -0.95 -9.70 6.76
N ARG A 189 -1.07 -10.97 6.34
CA ARG A 189 -2.34 -11.49 5.78
C ARG A 189 -3.48 -11.44 6.80
N VAL A 190 -3.20 -11.78 8.06
CA VAL A 190 -4.17 -11.70 9.16
C VAL A 190 -4.62 -10.26 9.37
N PHE A 191 -3.68 -9.31 9.46
CA PHE A 191 -3.98 -7.89 9.60
C PHE A 191 -4.91 -7.39 8.48
N LEU A 192 -4.56 -7.66 7.21
CA LEU A 192 -5.33 -7.18 6.06
C LEU A 192 -6.73 -7.80 6.00
N ARG A 193 -6.85 -9.09 6.33
CA ARG A 193 -8.14 -9.78 6.39
C ARG A 193 -9.02 -9.22 7.50
N ASP A 194 -8.45 -8.97 8.67
CA ASP A 194 -9.19 -8.47 9.82
C ASP A 194 -9.60 -7.00 9.60
N ALA A 195 -8.75 -6.20 8.94
CA ALA A 195 -9.12 -4.87 8.45
C ALA A 195 -10.28 -4.92 7.45
N ALA A 196 -10.27 -5.85 6.49
CA ALA A 196 -11.37 -6.02 5.54
C ALA A 196 -12.68 -6.38 6.24
N ARG A 197 -12.64 -7.30 7.21
CA ARG A 197 -13.80 -7.68 8.02
C ARG A 197 -14.35 -6.52 8.83
N ARG A 198 -13.48 -5.72 9.44
CA ARG A 198 -13.86 -4.53 10.19
C ARG A 198 -14.56 -3.51 9.29
N LEU A 199 -13.98 -3.18 8.13
CA LEU A 199 -14.58 -2.24 7.17
C LEU A 199 -15.94 -2.74 6.66
N VAL A 200 -16.07 -4.04 6.42
CA VAL A 200 -17.36 -4.69 6.11
C VAL A 200 -18.37 -4.51 7.24
N ALA A 201 -17.96 -4.77 8.48
CA ALA A 201 -18.84 -4.63 9.66
C ALA A 201 -19.25 -3.17 9.92
N GLU A 202 -18.41 -2.21 9.52
CA GLU A 202 -18.70 -0.77 9.52
C GLU A 202 -19.65 -0.35 8.38
N GLY A 203 -20.09 -1.29 7.53
CA GLY A 203 -21.10 -1.07 6.50
C GLY A 203 -20.56 -0.82 5.09
N LEU A 204 -19.25 -0.94 4.85
CA LEU A 204 -18.71 -0.81 3.50
C LEU A 204 -19.06 -2.03 2.64
N THR A 205 -19.69 -1.78 1.49
CA THR A 205 -20.16 -2.84 0.57
C THR A 205 -19.18 -3.17 -0.56
N ASP A 206 -18.16 -2.35 -0.77
CA ASP A 206 -17.11 -2.50 -1.79
C ASP A 206 -15.74 -2.17 -1.17
N VAL A 207 -15.19 -3.10 -0.39
CA VAL A 207 -13.93 -2.91 0.33
C VAL A 207 -12.74 -3.16 -0.58
N GLN A 208 -11.91 -2.14 -0.78
CA GLN A 208 -10.70 -2.18 -1.60
C GLN A 208 -9.50 -1.83 -0.72
N ILE A 209 -8.63 -2.80 -0.44
CA ILE A 209 -7.43 -2.60 0.37
C ILE A 209 -6.19 -2.65 -0.52
N VAL A 210 -5.24 -1.76 -0.29
CA VAL A 210 -3.96 -1.75 -0.96
C VAL A 210 -2.86 -2.16 0.01
N LEU A 211 -1.90 -2.98 -0.45
CA LEU A 211 -0.61 -3.15 0.20
C LEU A 211 0.51 -2.81 -0.79
N VAL A 212 1.27 -1.76 -0.50
CA VAL A 212 2.51 -1.43 -1.21
C VAL A 212 3.72 -2.01 -0.48
N ALA A 213 4.49 -2.88 -1.12
CA ALA A 213 5.60 -3.60 -0.49
C ALA A 213 6.75 -3.88 -1.48
N HIS A 214 7.54 -4.92 -1.20
CA HIS A 214 8.78 -5.24 -1.92
C HIS A 214 8.73 -6.62 -2.55
N GLY A 215 9.52 -6.82 -3.61
CA GLY A 215 9.49 -8.05 -4.41
C GLY A 215 9.80 -9.30 -3.59
N GLY A 216 10.87 -9.28 -2.79
CA GLY A 216 11.29 -10.44 -1.99
C GLY A 216 10.23 -10.82 -0.96
N PHE A 217 9.69 -9.84 -0.24
CA PHE A 217 8.61 -10.05 0.72
C PHE A 217 7.31 -10.58 0.06
N MET A 218 6.95 -10.07 -1.13
CA MET A 218 5.70 -10.46 -1.80
C MET A 218 5.64 -11.95 -2.14
N HIS A 219 6.76 -12.58 -2.48
CA HIS A 219 6.80 -14.04 -2.69
C HIS A 219 6.36 -14.83 -1.45
N TYR A 220 6.73 -14.39 -0.25
CA TYR A 220 6.26 -15.00 1.00
C TYR A 220 4.79 -14.66 1.31
N LEU A 221 4.35 -13.47 0.90
CA LEU A 221 2.98 -13.01 1.11
C LEU A 221 1.98 -13.81 0.26
N THR A 222 2.30 -14.08 -1.00
CA THR A 222 1.44 -14.84 -1.93
C THR A 222 1.61 -16.35 -1.80
N GLY A 223 2.74 -16.81 -1.26
CA GLY A 223 3.05 -18.23 -1.16
C GLY A 223 3.86 -18.76 -2.36
N ASP A 224 4.22 -17.90 -3.32
CA ASP A 224 4.99 -18.25 -4.52
C ASP A 224 6.50 -18.34 -4.25
N TRP A 225 6.90 -18.72 -3.03
CA TRP A 225 8.30 -18.72 -2.56
C TRP A 225 9.15 -19.84 -3.19
N GLU A 226 8.54 -20.91 -3.72
CA GLU A 226 9.27 -22.07 -4.27
C GLU A 226 10.27 -21.70 -5.41
N ASP A 227 10.10 -20.53 -6.04
CA ASP A 227 10.99 -20.03 -7.12
C ASP A 227 11.89 -18.84 -6.74
N ALA A 228 11.68 -18.19 -5.60
CA ALA A 228 12.44 -16.99 -5.21
C ALA A 228 13.94 -17.27 -4.93
N GLY A 229 14.26 -18.52 -4.54
CA GLY A 229 15.64 -18.97 -4.38
C GLY A 229 16.42 -19.14 -5.70
N LYS A 230 15.73 -19.18 -6.86
CA LYS A 230 16.35 -19.47 -8.16
C LYS A 230 17.01 -18.25 -8.81
N TYR A 231 16.70 -17.03 -8.37
CA TYR A 231 17.31 -15.80 -8.90
C TYR A 231 18.58 -15.37 -8.15
N ARG A 232 18.98 -16.08 -7.08
CA ARG A 232 20.24 -15.79 -6.36
C ARG A 232 21.48 -16.50 -6.92
N ARG A 233 21.33 -17.25 -8.02
CA ARG A 233 22.43 -17.98 -8.70
C ARG A 233 22.27 -17.96 -10.21
N ARG A 234 22.51 -16.81 -10.83
CA ARG A 234 22.97 -16.74 -12.24
C ARG A 234 23.98 -15.61 -12.38
N ASP A 235 25.07 -15.74 -11.64
CA ASP A 235 26.36 -15.18 -12.04
C ASP A 235 27.35 -16.34 -11.89
N GLY A 236 27.56 -17.01 -13.02
CA GLY A 236 28.66 -17.94 -13.28
C GLY A 236 29.34 -17.47 -14.55
#